data_AF-A0A814QMG3-F1
#
_entry.id   AF-A0A814QMG3-F1
#
_cell.length_a   1.000
_cell.length_b   1.000
_cell.length_c   1.000
_cell.angle_alpha   90.00
_cell.angle_beta   90.00
_cell.angle_gamma   90.00
#
_symmetry.space_group_name_H-M   'P 1'
#
loop_
_entity.id
_entity.type
_entity.pdbx_description
1 polymer ?
#
loop_
_entity_poly.entity_id
_entity_poly.type
_entity_poly.pdbx_seq_one_letter_code
_entity_poly.pdbx_strand_id
1 'polypeptide(L)'
;MSGVYKGLASRIKKEALYALYVHCYAHRLNHALQDSCNNIKEVRNLLGQINSIYILFEGSSKRNFIFETMKIDTNESKLRLKLLSDTRWSSRSAILKSVLDNYETILKTF
;
A
#
# COMPACT_ATOMS: atom_id res chain seq x y z
N MET A 1 -7.51 17.24 2.87
CA MET A 1 -7.09 18.19 3.95
C MET A 1 -7.77 19.56 3.83
N SER A 2 -9.10 19.60 3.76
CA SER A 2 -9.89 20.84 3.61
C SER A 2 -10.79 21.14 4.81
N GLY A 3 -10.60 20.43 5.93
CA GLY A 3 -11.47 20.53 7.10
C GLY A 3 -11.58 21.97 7.64
N VAL A 4 -12.81 22.41 7.91
CA VAL A 4 -13.13 23.79 8.28
C VAL A 4 -12.58 24.18 9.65
N TYR A 5 -12.57 23.25 10.61
CA TYR A 5 -12.19 23.54 12.00
C TYR A 5 -10.70 23.31 12.31
N LYS A 6 -10.15 22.17 11.87
CA LYS A 6 -8.77 21.75 12.15
C LYS A 6 -7.98 21.31 10.91
N GLY A 7 -8.52 21.52 9.71
CA GLY A 7 -7.82 21.18 8.47
C GLY A 7 -6.66 22.13 8.16
N LEU A 8 -5.68 21.63 7.42
CA LEU A 8 -4.51 22.42 6.99
C LEU A 8 -4.93 23.71 6.26
N ALA A 9 -5.92 23.64 5.38
CA ALA A 9 -6.46 24.81 4.68
C ALA A 9 -6.97 25.89 5.64
N SER A 10 -7.69 25.50 6.69
CA SER A 10 -8.22 26.41 7.71
C SER A 10 -7.10 27.05 8.53
N ARG A 11 -6.07 26.29 8.90
CA ARG A 11 -4.89 26.81 9.61
C ARG A 11 -4.11 27.81 8.76
N ILE A 12 -3.89 27.51 7.47
CA ILE A 12 -3.20 28.44 6.56
C ILE A 12 -4.00 29.74 6.40
N LYS A 13 -5.33 29.66 6.25
CA LYS A 13 -6.17 30.86 6.15
C LYS A 13 -6.18 31.73 7.40
N LYS A 14 -5.92 31.18 8.59
CA LYS A 14 -5.79 31.97 9.82
C LYS A 14 -4.55 32.87 9.80
N GLU A 15 -3.44 32.37 9.27
CA GLU A 15 -2.19 33.12 9.16
C GLU A 15 -2.15 34.00 7.90
N ALA A 16 -2.80 33.57 6.81
CA ALA A 16 -2.82 34.26 5.53
C ALA A 16 -4.24 34.25 4.94
N LEU A 17 -5.01 35.30 5.24
CA LEU A 17 -6.44 35.42 4.86
C LEU A 17 -6.69 35.23 3.35
N TYR A 18 -5.77 35.74 2.52
CA TYR A 18 -5.87 35.74 1.06
C TYR A 18 -5.28 34.48 0.40
N ALA A 19 -4.77 33.53 1.18
CA ALA A 19 -4.24 32.29 0.62
C ALA A 19 -5.34 31.49 -0.07
N LEU A 20 -5.11 31.17 -1.35
CA LEU A 20 -5.99 30.31 -2.13
C LEU A 20 -5.76 28.85 -1.74
N TYR A 21 -6.84 28.16 -1.40
CA TYR A 21 -6.80 26.72 -1.18
C TYR A 21 -7.20 25.99 -2.46
N VAL A 22 -6.32 25.13 -2.95
CA VAL A 22 -6.61 24.21 -4.06
C VAL A 22 -6.37 22.78 -3.57
N HIS A 23 -7.27 21.89 -3.95
CA HIS A 23 -7.10 20.47 -3.63
C HIS A 23 -5.94 19.87 -4.42
N CYS A 24 -5.07 19.14 -3.72
CA CYS A 24 -4.02 18.36 -4.36
C CYS A 24 -4.64 17.29 -5.27
N TYR A 25 -4.29 17.32 -6.56
CA TYR A 25 -4.77 16.37 -7.55
C TYR A 25 -4.42 14.92 -7.17
N ALA A 26 -3.18 14.67 -6.74
CA ALA A 26 -2.74 13.35 -6.32
C ALA A 26 -3.57 12.80 -5.14
N HIS A 27 -3.97 13.65 -4.20
CA HIS A 27 -4.82 13.25 -3.08
C HIS A 27 -6.25 12.92 -3.53
N ARG A 28 -6.82 13.74 -4.43
CA ARG A 28 -8.15 13.47 -5.00
C ARG A 28 -8.16 12.16 -5.79
N LEU A 29 -7.15 11.92 -6.61
CA LEU A 29 -6.98 10.69 -7.37
C LEU A 29 -6.85 9.48 -6.44
N ASN A 30 -6.03 9.59 -5.39
CA ASN A 30 -5.89 8.52 -4.38
C ASN A 30 -7.24 8.16 -3.76
N HIS A 31 -8.06 9.15 -3.40
CA HIS A 31 -9.39 8.90 -2.82
C HIS A 31 -10.32 8.20 -3.81
N ALA A 32 -10.42 8.72 -5.05
CA ALA A 32 -11.26 8.12 -6.09
C ALA A 32 -10.88 6.66 -6.38
N LEU A 33 -9.58 6.36 -6.44
CA LEU A 33 -9.08 5.00 -6.65
C LEU A 33 -9.35 4.10 -5.45
N GLN A 34 -9.17 4.58 -4.23
CA GLN A 34 -9.50 3.81 -3.03
C GLN A 34 -10.97 3.47 -2.94
N ASP A 35 -11.84 4.45 -3.16
CA ASP A 35 -13.28 4.26 -3.18
C ASP A 35 -13.66 3.24 -4.26
N SER A 36 -13.08 3.35 -5.45
CA SER A 36 -13.29 2.39 -6.56
C SER A 36 -12.85 0.97 -6.17
N CYS A 37 -11.63 0.80 -5.64
CA CYS A 37 -11.12 -0.50 -5.21
C CYS A 37 -11.93 -1.10 -4.05
N ASN A 38 -12.45 -0.27 -3.15
CA ASN A 38 -13.24 -0.72 -2.00
C ASN A 38 -14.67 -1.08 -2.39
N ASN A 39 -15.22 -0.48 -3.45
CA ASN A 39 -16.57 -0.77 -3.92
C ASN A 39 -16.65 -2.08 -4.73
N ILE A 40 -15.56 -2.50 -5.37
CA ILE A 40 -15.49 -3.78 -6.09
C ILE A 40 -15.05 -4.87 -5.12
N LYS A 41 -15.93 -5.84 -4.82
CA LYS A 41 -15.72 -6.86 -3.79
C LYS A 41 -14.47 -7.70 -4.05
N GLU A 42 -14.26 -8.11 -5.29
CA GLU A 42 -13.17 -8.96 -5.75
C GLU A 42 -11.83 -8.24 -5.56
N VAL A 43 -11.76 -6.97 -5.95
CA VAL A 43 -10.56 -6.14 -5.81
C VAL A 43 -10.25 -5.90 -4.34
N ARG A 44 -11.26 -5.55 -3.54
CA ARG A 44 -11.11 -5.36 -2.09
C ARG A 44 -10.59 -6.63 -1.41
N ASN A 45 -11.18 -7.79 -1.74
CA ASN A 45 -10.78 -9.06 -1.17
C ASN A 45 -9.35 -9.44 -1.56
N LEU A 46 -8.97 -9.25 -2.83
CA LEU A 46 -7.60 -9.47 -3.31
C LEU A 46 -6.58 -8.63 -2.55
N LEU A 47 -6.85 -7.32 -2.39
CA LEU A 47 -5.98 -6.42 -1.64
C LEU A 47 -5.87 -6.83 -0.16
N GLY A 48 -6.98 -7.28 0.43
CA GLY A 48 -7.00 -7.84 1.78
C GLY A 48 -6.13 -9.09 1.91
N GLN A 49 -6.26 -10.05 0.98
CA GLN A 49 -5.45 -11.27 0.95
C GLN A 49 -3.95 -10.96 0.82
N ILE A 50 -3.57 -10.05 -0.07
CA ILE A 50 -2.18 -9.61 -0.25
C ILE A 50 -1.63 -9.02 1.06
N ASN A 51 -2.43 -8.21 1.75
CA ASN A 51 -2.04 -7.65 3.04
C ASN A 51 -1.90 -8.74 4.12
N SER A 52 -2.77 -9.73 4.13
CA SER A 52 -2.66 -10.89 5.03
C SER A 52 -1.39 -11.71 4.76
N ILE A 53 -1.00 -11.90 3.50
CA ILE A 53 0.27 -12.55 3.15
C ILE A 53 1.42 -11.75 3.75
N TYR A 54 1.47 -10.43 3.57
CA TYR A 54 2.53 -9.61 4.18
C TYR A 54 2.59 -9.79 5.70
N ILE A 55 1.46 -9.69 6.40
CA ILE A 55 1.38 -9.84 7.86
C ILE A 55 1.86 -11.22 8.32
N LEU A 56 1.58 -12.26 7.54
CA LEU A 56 1.97 -13.64 7.85
C LEU A 56 3.50 -13.84 7.88
N PHE A 57 4.21 -13.20 6.95
CA PHE A 57 5.69 -13.24 6.90
C PHE A 57 6.31 -12.29 7.91
N GLU A 58 5.81 -11.05 8.01
CA GLU A 58 6.30 -10.07 8.99
C GLU A 58 6.13 -10.56 10.44
N GLY A 59 5.01 -11.23 10.73
CA GLY A 59 4.71 -11.77 12.05
C GLY A 59 5.53 -13.00 12.45
N SER A 60 6.44 -13.51 11.61
CA SER A 60 7.31 -14.64 11.96
C SER A 60 8.70 -14.48 11.37
N SER A 61 9.66 -14.18 12.25
CA SER A 61 11.08 -14.16 11.92
C SER A 61 11.56 -15.45 11.26
N LYS A 62 11.04 -16.61 11.70
CA LYS A 62 11.34 -17.92 11.09
C LYS A 62 10.88 -18.00 9.63
N ARG A 63 9.62 -17.64 9.33
CA ARG A 63 9.11 -17.67 7.95
C ARG A 63 9.82 -16.65 7.07
N ASN A 64 10.06 -15.45 7.60
CA ASN A 64 10.80 -14.43 6.87
C ASN A 64 12.24 -14.87 6.57
N PHE A 65 12.91 -15.54 7.50
CA PHE A 65 14.23 -16.13 7.28
C PHE A 65 14.19 -17.20 6.18
N ILE A 66 13.27 -18.15 6.25
CA ILE A 66 13.12 -19.22 5.23
C ILE A 66 12.86 -18.59 3.84
N PHE A 67 11.97 -17.60 3.79
CA PHE A 67 11.65 -16.88 2.57
C PHE A 67 12.88 -16.19 1.95
N GLU A 68 13.64 -15.46 2.75
CA GLU A 68 14.87 -14.78 2.29
C GLU A 68 15.95 -15.80 1.89
N THR A 69 16.07 -16.96 2.56
CA THR A 69 17.01 -18.01 2.13
C THR A 69 16.62 -18.63 0.78
N MET A 70 15.33 -18.93 0.56
CA MET A 70 14.87 -19.49 -0.71
C MET A 70 15.00 -18.51 -1.88
N LYS A 71 14.97 -17.20 -1.60
CA LYS A 71 15.25 -16.16 -2.59
C LYS A 71 16.70 -16.17 -3.07
N ILE A 72 17.64 -16.41 -2.16
CA ILE A 72 19.07 -16.47 -2.51
C ILE A 72 19.33 -17.65 -3.45
N ASP A 73 18.76 -18.82 -3.14
CA ASP A 73 18.97 -20.05 -3.91
C ASP A 73 18.38 -20.01 -5.33
N THR A 74 17.35 -19.20 -5.55
CA THR A 74 16.66 -19.10 -6.85
C THR A 74 17.27 -18.04 -7.77
N ASN A 75 18.25 -17.26 -7.30
CA ASN A 75 18.86 -16.11 -8.00
C ASN A 75 17.80 -15.10 -8.53
N GLU A 76 16.63 -15.10 -7.91
CA GLU A 76 15.53 -14.22 -8.28
C GLU A 76 15.66 -12.92 -7.50
N SER A 77 16.23 -11.88 -8.13
CA SER A 77 16.23 -10.52 -7.60
C SER A 77 14.81 -9.94 -7.64
N LYS A 78 13.91 -10.47 -6.82
CA LYS A 78 12.49 -10.13 -6.84
C LYS A 78 12.11 -9.37 -5.58
N LEU A 79 11.33 -8.32 -5.81
CA LEU A 79 10.95 -7.27 -4.87
C LEU A 79 10.61 -7.85 -3.48
N ARG A 80 10.99 -7.17 -2.40
CA ARG A 80 10.52 -7.53 -1.05
C ARG A 80 9.01 -7.40 -0.97
N LEU A 81 8.37 -8.26 -0.16
CA LEU A 81 6.96 -8.08 0.20
C LEU A 81 6.81 -6.73 0.91
N LYS A 82 5.71 -6.04 0.64
CA LYS A 82 5.47 -4.68 1.13
C LYS A 82 4.08 -4.58 1.73
N LEU A 83 3.96 -3.85 2.83
CA LEU A 83 2.69 -3.52 3.46
C LEU A 83 1.82 -2.68 2.52
N LEU A 84 0.52 -2.93 2.52
CA LEU A 84 -0.45 -2.10 1.80
C LEU A 84 -0.46 -0.68 2.38
N SER A 85 -0.27 0.32 1.52
CA SER A 85 -0.36 1.73 1.94
C SER A 85 -1.76 2.29 1.69
N ASP A 86 -2.34 2.86 2.74
CA ASP A 86 -3.60 3.61 2.67
C ASP A 86 -3.42 5.04 2.19
N THR A 87 -2.19 5.52 1.99
CA THR A 87 -1.94 6.93 1.59
C THR A 87 -1.29 7.07 0.23
N ARG A 88 -0.64 6.00 -0.27
CA ARG A 88 0.08 6.00 -1.55
C ARG A 88 -0.49 4.95 -2.49
N TRP A 89 -1.56 5.26 -3.21
CA TRP A 89 -2.15 4.32 -4.19
C TRP A 89 -1.14 3.78 -5.21
N SER A 90 -0.15 4.58 -5.61
CA SER A 90 0.86 4.18 -6.60
C SER A 90 1.74 3.02 -6.13
N SER A 91 1.79 2.72 -4.83
CA SER A 91 2.54 1.57 -4.33
C SER A 91 1.78 0.25 -4.52
N ARG A 92 0.46 0.27 -4.73
CA ARG A 92 -0.38 -0.94 -4.83
C ARG A 92 0.03 -1.84 -6.00
N SER A 93 0.37 -1.25 -7.15
CA SER A 93 0.88 -1.99 -8.31
C SER A 93 2.22 -2.67 -8.01
N ALA A 94 3.13 -1.98 -7.32
CA ALA A 94 4.41 -2.55 -6.92
C ALA A 94 4.27 -3.66 -5.86
N ILE A 95 3.29 -3.55 -4.97
CA ILE A 95 2.96 -4.60 -3.99
C ILE A 95 2.40 -5.83 -4.69
N LEU A 96 1.41 -5.64 -5.58
CA LEU A 96 0.83 -6.74 -6.35
C LEU A 96 1.90 -7.45 -7.18
N LYS A 97 2.76 -6.66 -7.86
CA LYS A 97 3.88 -7.19 -8.62
C LYS A 97 4.84 -7.97 -7.72
N SER A 98 5.16 -7.48 -6.53
CA SER A 98 6.00 -8.21 -5.57
C SER A 98 5.39 -9.56 -5.17
N VAL A 99 4.09 -9.65 -4.91
CA VAL A 99 3.46 -10.95 -4.59
C VAL A 99 3.51 -11.90 -5.78
N LEU A 100 3.20 -11.41 -6.99
CA LEU A 100 3.23 -12.22 -8.21
C LEU A 100 4.64 -12.72 -8.53
N ASP A 101 5.62 -11.83 -8.46
CA ASP A 101 7.03 -12.11 -8.70
C ASP A 101 7.52 -13.22 -7.75
N ASN A 102 7.11 -13.20 -6.49
CA ASN A 102 7.53 -14.17 -5.47
C ASN A 102 6.52 -15.31 -5.23
N TYR A 103 5.53 -15.52 -6.11
CA TYR A 103 4.40 -16.43 -5.84
C TYR A 103 4.86 -17.87 -5.51
N GLU A 104 5.76 -18.42 -6.32
CA GLU A 104 6.35 -19.75 -6.12
C GLU A 104 7.08 -19.87 -4.77
N THR A 105 7.90 -18.87 -4.43
CA THR A 105 8.66 -18.83 -3.18
C THR A 105 7.74 -18.72 -1.96
N ILE A 106 6.67 -17.93 -2.08
CA ILE A 106 5.65 -17.81 -1.03
C ILE A 106 5.01 -19.16 -0.77
N LEU A 107 4.62 -19.91 -1.81
CA LEU A 107 4.02 -21.24 -1.67
C LEU A 107 4.96 -22.25 -1.02
N LYS A 108 6.25 -22.25 -1.40
CA LYS A 108 7.26 -23.17 -0.85
C LYS A 108 7.68 -22.87 0.59
N THR A 109 7.37 -21.68 1.10
CA THR A 109 7.71 -21.32 2.49
C THR A 109 6.79 -22.00 3.52
N PHE A 110 5.67 -22.58 3.08
CA PHE A 110 4.76 -23.39 3.88
C PHE A 110 5.00 -24.88 3.64
#